data_AF-A0A448B802-F1
#
_entry.id   AF-A0A448B802-F1
#
_cell.length_a   1.000
_cell.length_b   1.000
_cell.length_c   1.000
_cell.angle_alpha   90.00
_cell.angle_beta   90.00
_cell.angle_gamma   90.00
#
_symmetry.space_group_name_H-M   'P 1'
#
loop_
_entity.id
_entity.type
_entity.pdbx_description
1 polymer ?
#
loop_
_entity_poly.entity_id
_entity_poly.type
_entity_poly.pdbx_seq_one_letter_code
_entity_poly.pdbx_strand_id
1 'polypeptide(L)'
;MDFDRQHRKRVEQYLRRVEKLFNDLVESIVFSSLPATLKEGLFQFRKYPKITKYIENVFNQFNSDLRELITVSTAYSWNVGDLKNDALKLATLNSISGKIPADILNKLKEAPMPRNAEALKAFQERKTGKFTISDRVWSITQNTKKELEFALDLGLSEGKSAQQLAREIKKYLREPDRLYRRVRDKHGNLTLSKNAKAYKPGQGVYRSSMANAVRLTKEENNLAYRESDQLRIMQNNDIVGYRIELSNRHKIVDICDDLRGLYPKNFIWRGWHIGCMCQRFTVRKTDKEIIDEINKGLNLPPERSENYISDVPEQFKTYMDENKAKMEGWKTQPSFMMDNKGYIK
;
A
#
# COMPACT_ATOMS: atom_id res chain seq x y z
N MET A 1 -0.33 1.71 23.71
CA MET A 1 0.54 1.22 22.62
C MET A 1 0.11 1.91 21.32
N ASP A 2 1.02 2.53 20.57
CA ASP A 2 0.70 3.25 19.32
C ASP A 2 0.79 2.28 18.11
N PHE A 3 -0.34 1.65 17.76
CA PHE A 3 -0.43 0.66 16.68
C PHE A 3 -0.18 1.27 15.29
N ASP A 4 -0.65 2.50 15.03
CA ASP A 4 -0.43 3.16 13.75
C ASP A 4 1.07 3.42 13.51
N ARG A 5 1.82 3.83 14.55
CA ARG A 5 3.27 4.00 14.46
C ARG A 5 3.99 2.67 14.25
N GLN A 6 3.59 1.62 14.95
CA GLN A 6 4.17 0.28 14.77
C GLN A 6 3.96 -0.23 13.35
N HIS A 7 2.74 -0.12 12.83
CA HIS A 7 2.39 -0.44 11.46
C HIS A 7 3.30 0.30 10.48
N ARG A 8 3.37 1.64 10.57
CA ARG A 8 4.23 2.47 9.69
C ARG A 8 5.71 2.05 9.75
N LYS A 9 6.26 1.86 10.96
CA LYS A 9 7.66 1.43 11.13
C LYS A 9 7.91 0.07 10.49
N ARG A 10 6.97 -0.87 10.60
CA ARG A 10 7.10 -2.17 9.96
C ARG A 10 6.98 -2.09 8.44
N VAL A 11 6.05 -1.30 7.92
CA VAL A 11 5.94 -1.06 6.47
C VAL A 11 7.26 -0.52 5.93
N GLU A 12 7.88 0.48 6.57
CA GLU A 12 9.20 1.00 6.18
C GLU A 12 10.27 -0.11 6.12
N GLN A 13 10.25 -1.10 7.03
CA GLN A 13 11.15 -2.25 6.98
C GLN A 13 10.87 -3.16 5.78
N TYR A 14 9.60 -3.43 5.46
CA TYR A 14 9.24 -4.21 4.26
C TYR A 14 9.63 -3.48 2.97
N LEU A 15 9.50 -2.15 2.91
CA LEU A 15 9.97 -1.37 1.76
C LEU A 15 11.48 -1.52 1.55
N ARG A 16 12.29 -1.51 2.63
CA ARG A 16 13.73 -1.80 2.52
C ARG A 16 14.03 -3.22 2.02
N ARG A 17 13.19 -4.21 2.36
CA ARG A 17 13.31 -5.57 1.82
C ARG A 17 13.00 -5.61 0.33
N VAL A 18 12.01 -4.85 -0.15
CA VAL A 18 11.77 -4.68 -1.60
C VAL A 18 13.03 -4.12 -2.25
N GLU A 19 13.65 -3.07 -1.69
CA GLU A 19 14.88 -2.53 -2.26
C GLU A 19 16.01 -3.55 -2.31
N LYS A 20 16.14 -4.38 -1.27
CA LYS A 20 17.13 -5.45 -1.23
C LYS A 20 16.90 -6.45 -2.37
N LEU A 21 15.66 -6.90 -2.62
CA LEU A 21 15.35 -7.81 -3.73
C LEU A 21 15.78 -7.23 -5.08
N PHE A 22 15.59 -5.93 -5.31
CA PHE A 22 16.08 -5.28 -6.53
C PHE A 22 17.61 -5.22 -6.58
N ASN A 23 18.28 -4.92 -5.46
CA ASN A 23 19.74 -4.88 -5.41
C ASN A 23 20.37 -6.25 -5.68
N ASP A 24 19.82 -7.30 -5.08
CA ASP A 24 20.26 -8.68 -5.27
C ASP A 24 20.04 -9.10 -6.75
N LEU A 25 18.87 -8.79 -7.31
CA LEU A 25 18.57 -9.02 -8.73
C LEU A 25 19.59 -8.35 -9.65
N VAL A 26 19.91 -7.07 -9.43
CA VAL A 26 20.89 -6.33 -10.23
C VAL A 26 22.25 -7.00 -10.18
N GLU A 27 22.71 -7.39 -8.99
CA GLU A 27 23.99 -8.07 -8.85
C GLU A 27 24.01 -9.36 -9.65
N SER A 28 23.04 -10.26 -9.42
CA SER A 28 22.97 -11.53 -10.14
C SER A 28 22.97 -11.33 -11.66
N ILE A 29 22.17 -10.39 -12.17
CA ILE A 29 22.06 -10.14 -13.60
C ILE A 29 23.35 -9.55 -14.19
N VAL A 30 23.96 -8.56 -13.54
CA VAL A 30 25.16 -7.89 -14.04
C VAL A 30 26.34 -8.86 -14.08
N PHE A 31 26.59 -9.58 -12.98
CA PHE A 31 27.72 -10.51 -12.90
C PHE A 31 27.60 -11.65 -13.92
N SER A 32 26.39 -12.15 -14.18
CA SER A 32 26.16 -13.20 -15.18
C SER A 32 26.17 -12.70 -16.62
N SER A 33 26.00 -11.41 -16.87
CA SER A 33 25.91 -10.86 -18.24
C SER A 33 27.24 -10.35 -18.80
N LEU A 34 28.23 -10.05 -17.97
CA LEU A 34 29.52 -9.50 -18.42
C LEU A 34 30.39 -10.43 -19.27
N PRO A 35 30.40 -11.76 -19.06
CA PRO A 35 31.17 -12.64 -19.94
C PRO A 35 30.61 -12.69 -21.37
N ALA A 36 29.46 -12.07 -21.64
CA ALA A 36 28.83 -12.08 -22.96
C ALA A 36 29.52 -11.08 -23.91
N THR A 37 30.05 -11.59 -25.02
CA THR A 37 30.52 -10.76 -26.14
C THR A 37 29.35 -9.96 -26.70
N LEU A 38 29.47 -8.62 -26.74
CA LEU A 38 28.44 -7.76 -27.33
C LEU A 38 28.17 -8.16 -28.78
N LYS A 39 26.89 -8.38 -29.09
CA LYS A 39 26.41 -8.62 -30.46
C LYS A 39 25.98 -7.29 -31.06
N GLU A 40 25.88 -7.22 -32.38
CA GLU A 40 25.35 -6.02 -33.04
C GLU A 40 23.89 -5.72 -32.62
N GLY A 41 23.64 -4.42 -32.45
CA GLY A 41 22.36 -3.88 -32.00
C GLY A 41 22.14 -3.99 -30.49
N LEU A 42 20.93 -3.64 -30.04
CA LEU A 42 20.62 -3.53 -28.62
C LEU A 42 20.81 -4.85 -27.86
N PHE A 43 21.39 -4.76 -26.66
CA PHE A 43 21.46 -5.84 -25.71
C PHE A 43 20.05 -6.30 -25.33
N GLN A 44 19.81 -7.60 -25.49
CA GLN A 44 18.57 -8.26 -25.09
C GLN A 44 18.93 -9.64 -24.58
N PHE A 45 18.43 -10.05 -23.42
CA PHE A 45 18.79 -11.32 -22.80
C PHE A 45 18.56 -12.50 -23.76
N ARG A 46 17.46 -12.46 -24.52
CA ARG A 46 17.11 -13.50 -25.51
C ARG A 46 18.17 -13.74 -26.59
N LYS A 47 19.04 -12.75 -26.88
CA LYS A 47 20.14 -12.90 -27.86
C LYS A 47 21.31 -13.73 -27.32
N TYR A 48 21.31 -14.08 -26.04
CA TYR A 48 22.42 -14.74 -25.34
C TYR A 48 22.01 -16.09 -24.74
N PRO A 49 21.75 -17.12 -25.58
CA PRO A 49 21.14 -18.38 -25.16
C PRO A 49 21.91 -19.11 -24.05
N LYS A 50 23.24 -18.93 -23.96
CA LYS A 50 24.09 -19.52 -22.91
C LYS A 50 23.72 -19.05 -21.49
N ILE A 51 23.19 -17.83 -21.35
CA ILE A 51 22.83 -17.23 -20.05
C ILE A 51 21.32 -17.00 -19.90
N THR A 52 20.54 -17.06 -21.00
CA THR A 52 19.09 -16.80 -20.99
C THR A 52 18.35 -17.62 -19.93
N LYS A 53 18.60 -18.94 -19.87
CA LYS A 53 17.91 -19.82 -18.91
C LYS A 53 18.20 -19.44 -17.46
N TYR A 54 19.45 -19.11 -17.14
CA TYR A 54 19.83 -18.64 -15.82
C TYR A 54 19.14 -17.31 -15.47
N ILE A 55 19.15 -16.37 -16.41
CA ILE A 55 18.54 -15.05 -16.24
C ILE A 55 17.02 -15.15 -16.05
N GLU A 56 16.35 -16.02 -16.81
CA GLU A 56 14.92 -16.30 -16.64
C GLU A 56 14.62 -16.87 -15.25
N ASN A 57 15.43 -17.80 -14.76
CA ASN A 57 15.30 -18.32 -13.40
C ASN A 57 15.47 -17.22 -12.34
N VAL A 58 16.45 -16.32 -12.51
CA VAL A 58 16.66 -15.19 -11.60
C VAL A 58 15.45 -14.25 -11.59
N PHE A 59 14.86 -13.93 -12.74
CA PHE A 59 13.64 -13.12 -12.79
C PHE A 59 12.41 -13.83 -12.20
N ASN A 60 12.28 -15.14 -12.42
CA ASN A 60 11.20 -15.93 -11.83
C ASN A 60 11.31 -15.96 -10.29
N GLN A 61 12.52 -16.13 -9.76
CA GLN A 61 12.76 -16.07 -8.32
C GLN A 61 12.42 -14.69 -7.77
N PHE A 62 12.90 -13.62 -8.39
CA PHE A 62 12.57 -12.26 -8.01
C PHE A 62 11.06 -11.98 -8.01
N ASN A 63 10.33 -12.48 -9.02
CA ASN A 63 8.88 -12.38 -9.09
C ASN A 63 8.20 -13.08 -7.89
N SER A 64 8.64 -14.31 -7.60
CA SER A 64 8.12 -15.09 -6.48
C SER A 64 8.40 -14.41 -5.14
N ASP A 65 9.63 -13.98 -4.91
CA ASP A 65 10.07 -13.35 -3.65
C ASP A 65 9.33 -12.03 -3.39
N LEU A 66 9.14 -11.21 -4.44
CA LEU A 66 8.40 -9.96 -4.31
C LEU A 66 6.93 -10.22 -3.99
N ARG A 67 6.31 -11.22 -4.63
CA ARG A 67 4.93 -11.61 -4.35
C ARG A 67 4.78 -12.13 -2.92
N GLU A 68 5.65 -13.05 -2.49
CA GLU A 68 5.66 -13.59 -1.14
C GLU A 68 5.85 -12.49 -0.09
N LEU A 69 6.79 -11.56 -0.32
CA LEU A 69 7.01 -10.42 0.56
C LEU A 69 5.74 -9.58 0.73
N ILE A 70 4.99 -9.32 -0.35
CA ILE A 70 3.72 -8.60 -0.29
C ILE A 70 2.66 -9.40 0.48
N THR A 71 2.55 -10.70 0.24
CA THR A 71 1.63 -11.59 0.97
C THR A 71 1.93 -11.60 2.48
N VAL A 72 3.18 -11.79 2.87
CA VAL A 72 3.59 -11.81 4.28
C VAL A 72 3.39 -10.44 4.94
N SER A 73 3.74 -9.36 4.24
CA SER A 73 3.63 -8.01 4.80
C SER A 73 2.17 -7.56 4.96
N THR A 74 1.28 -7.90 4.02
CA THR A 74 -0.16 -7.64 4.12
C THR A 74 -0.81 -8.45 5.24
N ALA A 75 -0.47 -9.73 5.40
CA ALA A 75 -0.95 -10.54 6.52
C ALA A 75 -0.50 -9.97 7.89
N TYR A 76 0.75 -9.50 7.99
CA TYR A 76 1.21 -8.80 9.18
C TYR A 76 0.38 -7.53 9.45
N SER A 77 0.22 -6.69 8.43
CA SER A 77 -0.52 -5.42 8.55
C SER A 77 -1.97 -5.64 8.96
N TRP A 78 -2.61 -6.67 8.41
CA TRP A 78 -3.94 -7.12 8.82
C TRP A 78 -3.99 -7.47 10.31
N ASN A 79 -3.06 -8.29 10.79
CA ASN A 79 -2.99 -8.69 12.19
C ASN A 79 -2.74 -7.50 13.13
N VAL A 80 -1.97 -6.49 12.72
CA VAL A 80 -1.83 -5.25 13.53
C VAL A 80 -3.16 -4.50 13.63
N GLY A 81 -4.00 -4.52 12.59
CA GLY A 81 -5.37 -3.99 12.64
C GLY A 81 -6.25 -4.75 13.64
N ASP A 82 -6.17 -6.08 13.66
CA ASP A 82 -6.87 -6.91 14.63
C ASP A 82 -6.40 -6.63 16.07
N LEU A 83 -5.10 -6.61 16.30
CA LEU A 83 -4.51 -6.34 17.62
C LEU A 83 -4.84 -4.94 18.14
N LYS A 84 -4.94 -3.94 17.25
CA LYS A 84 -5.42 -2.60 17.62
C LYS A 84 -6.83 -2.69 18.21
N ASN A 85 -7.73 -3.40 17.55
CA ASN A 85 -9.12 -3.53 17.99
C ASN A 85 -9.24 -4.38 19.26
N ASP A 86 -8.39 -5.39 19.44
CA ASP A 86 -8.24 -6.14 20.70
C ASP A 86 -7.88 -5.21 21.86
N ALA A 87 -6.86 -4.37 21.66
CA ALA A 87 -6.45 -3.42 22.68
C ALA A 87 -7.53 -2.38 22.99
N LEU A 88 -8.28 -1.92 21.97
CA LEU A 88 -9.39 -0.97 22.16
C LEU A 88 -10.55 -1.60 22.95
N LYS A 89 -10.91 -2.86 22.68
CA LYS A 89 -11.91 -3.60 23.47
C LYS A 89 -11.47 -3.70 24.93
N LEU A 90 -10.23 -4.15 25.18
CA LEU A 90 -9.70 -4.29 26.53
C LEU A 90 -9.64 -2.95 27.27
N ALA A 91 -9.23 -1.88 26.60
CA ALA A 91 -9.23 -0.54 27.18
C ALA A 91 -10.64 -0.09 27.57
N THR A 92 -11.64 -0.36 26.71
CA THR A 92 -13.05 -0.06 26.99
C THR A 92 -13.55 -0.83 28.21
N LEU A 93 -13.34 -2.14 28.24
CA LEU A 93 -13.74 -2.98 29.38
C LEU A 93 -13.04 -2.57 30.69
N ASN A 94 -11.77 -2.19 30.64
CA ASN A 94 -11.05 -1.72 31.82
C ASN A 94 -11.61 -0.38 32.33
N SER A 95 -12.02 0.53 31.45
CA SER A 95 -12.59 1.83 31.85
C SER A 95 -13.91 1.70 32.63
N ILE A 96 -14.64 0.60 32.42
CA ILE A 96 -15.93 0.32 33.09
C ILE A 96 -15.85 -0.77 34.17
N SER A 97 -14.67 -1.34 34.41
CA SER A 97 -14.48 -2.55 35.24
C SER A 97 -15.05 -2.47 36.66
N GLY A 98 -15.04 -1.29 37.29
CA GLY A 98 -15.59 -1.08 38.63
C GLY A 98 -17.11 -0.89 38.69
N LYS A 99 -17.80 -0.93 37.54
CA LYS A 99 -19.23 -0.62 37.40
C LYS A 99 -20.05 -1.79 36.83
N ILE A 100 -19.41 -2.93 36.57
CA ILE A 100 -20.04 -4.17 36.11
C ILE A 100 -19.56 -5.37 36.95
N PRO A 101 -20.34 -6.46 37.05
CA PRO A 101 -19.93 -7.67 37.76
C PRO A 101 -18.61 -8.27 37.25
N ALA A 102 -17.74 -8.72 38.16
CA ALA A 102 -16.40 -9.18 37.84
C ALA A 102 -16.39 -10.45 36.95
N ASP A 103 -17.35 -11.35 37.14
CA ASP A 103 -17.50 -12.56 36.33
C ASP A 103 -17.89 -12.23 34.88
N ILE A 104 -18.79 -11.26 34.68
CA ILE A 104 -19.18 -10.76 33.36
C ILE A 104 -17.99 -10.07 32.68
N LEU A 105 -17.27 -9.21 33.42
CA LEU A 105 -16.06 -8.55 32.91
C LEU A 105 -15.02 -9.55 32.41
N ASN A 106 -14.75 -10.61 33.18
CA ASN A 106 -13.77 -11.62 32.81
C ASN A 106 -14.21 -12.39 31.55
N LYS A 107 -15.48 -12.80 31.48
CA LYS A 107 -16.05 -13.44 30.26
C LYS A 107 -15.92 -12.53 29.03
N LEU A 108 -16.20 -11.24 29.16
CA LEU A 108 -16.07 -10.28 28.06
C LEU A 108 -14.62 -10.10 27.62
N LYS A 109 -13.66 -10.09 28.54
CA LYS A 109 -12.22 -10.02 28.23
C LYS A 109 -11.71 -11.25 27.49
N GLU A 110 -12.17 -12.43 27.89
CA GLU A 110 -11.78 -13.71 27.29
C GLU A 110 -12.49 -14.00 25.96
N ALA A 111 -13.65 -13.39 25.71
CA ALA A 111 -14.42 -13.62 24.51
C ALA A 111 -13.56 -13.37 23.24
N PRO A 112 -13.38 -14.38 22.38
CA PRO A 112 -12.54 -14.28 21.20
C PRO A 112 -13.14 -13.26 20.23
N MET A 113 -12.27 -12.55 19.52
CA MET A 113 -12.70 -11.69 18.44
C MET A 113 -12.34 -12.28 17.08
N PRO A 114 -13.20 -12.08 16.07
CA PRO A 114 -12.97 -12.62 14.75
C PRO A 114 -11.65 -12.10 14.19
N ARG A 115 -10.79 -13.03 13.75
CA ARG A 115 -9.53 -12.73 13.08
C ARG A 115 -9.70 -12.49 11.57
N ASN A 116 -10.92 -12.69 11.07
CA ASN A 116 -11.30 -12.42 9.68
C ASN A 116 -10.35 -13.07 8.64
N ALA A 117 -9.88 -14.29 8.90
CA ALA A 117 -8.89 -14.97 8.06
C ALA A 117 -9.38 -15.19 6.61
N GLU A 118 -10.67 -15.49 6.44
CA GLU A 118 -11.29 -15.59 5.11
C GLU A 118 -11.32 -14.24 4.39
N ALA A 119 -11.55 -13.14 5.12
CA ALA A 119 -11.51 -11.80 4.54
C ALA A 119 -10.08 -11.37 4.18
N LEU A 120 -9.07 -11.77 4.95
CA LEU A 120 -7.65 -11.59 4.58
C LEU A 120 -7.33 -12.35 3.29
N LYS A 121 -7.78 -13.60 3.18
CA LYS A 121 -7.59 -14.41 1.97
C LYS A 121 -8.27 -13.75 0.77
N ALA A 122 -9.54 -13.36 0.90
CA ALA A 122 -10.27 -12.64 -0.14
C ALA A 122 -9.58 -11.33 -0.51
N PHE A 123 -9.05 -10.59 0.47
CA PHE A 123 -8.27 -9.39 0.23
C PHE A 123 -7.01 -9.68 -0.60
N GLN A 124 -6.25 -10.71 -0.29
CA GLN A 124 -5.01 -11.06 -1.02
C GLN A 124 -5.28 -11.60 -2.44
N GLU A 125 -6.43 -12.24 -2.65
CA GLU A 125 -6.84 -12.82 -3.94
C GLU A 125 -7.62 -11.82 -4.82
N ARG A 126 -8.01 -10.65 -4.28
CA ARG A 126 -8.86 -9.68 -4.98
C ARG A 126 -8.20 -9.12 -6.25
N LYS A 127 -9.07 -8.70 -7.18
CA LYS A 127 -8.68 -7.83 -8.30
C LYS A 127 -8.86 -6.38 -7.91
N THR A 128 -7.85 -5.56 -8.21
CA THR A 128 -7.98 -4.09 -8.17
C THR A 128 -8.02 -3.60 -9.61
N GLY A 129 -9.22 -3.26 -10.07
CA GLY A 129 -9.53 -3.11 -11.49
C GLY A 129 -9.53 -4.49 -12.17
N LYS A 130 -8.69 -4.67 -13.20
CA LYS A 130 -8.57 -5.93 -13.94
C LYS A 130 -7.46 -6.85 -13.43
N PHE A 131 -6.65 -6.41 -12.47
CA PHE A 131 -5.39 -7.04 -12.11
C PHE A 131 -5.35 -7.51 -10.66
N THR A 132 -4.84 -8.71 -10.45
CA THR A 132 -4.43 -9.25 -9.14
C THR A 132 -3.07 -8.71 -8.70
N ILE A 133 -2.66 -8.99 -7.46
CA ILE A 133 -1.30 -8.69 -7.00
C ILE A 133 -0.27 -9.44 -7.87
N SER A 134 -0.53 -10.70 -8.22
CA SER A 134 0.35 -11.49 -9.10
C SER A 134 0.56 -10.83 -10.47
N ASP A 135 -0.51 -10.34 -11.10
CA ASP A 135 -0.42 -9.66 -12.41
C ASP A 135 0.43 -8.39 -12.33
N ARG A 136 0.28 -7.63 -11.24
CA ARG A 136 1.03 -6.39 -10.99
C ARG A 136 2.51 -6.68 -10.74
N VAL A 137 2.82 -7.69 -9.93
CA VAL A 137 4.19 -8.13 -9.66
C VAL A 137 4.85 -8.65 -10.93
N TRP A 138 4.13 -9.41 -11.76
CA TRP A 138 4.60 -9.83 -13.08
C TRP A 138 4.91 -8.65 -13.99
N SER A 139 4.02 -7.66 -14.09
CA SER A 139 4.25 -6.45 -14.87
C SER A 139 5.50 -5.69 -14.39
N ILE A 140 5.69 -5.57 -13.08
CA ILE A 140 6.91 -4.99 -12.48
C ILE A 140 8.14 -5.79 -12.91
N THR A 141 8.13 -7.11 -12.81
CA THR A 141 9.26 -7.96 -13.24
C THR A 141 9.60 -7.75 -14.71
N GLN A 142 8.60 -7.70 -15.60
CA GLN A 142 8.83 -7.47 -17.04
C GLN A 142 9.41 -6.09 -17.33
N ASN A 143 8.98 -5.06 -16.60
CA ASN A 143 9.52 -3.71 -16.75
C ASN A 143 10.95 -3.63 -16.20
N THR A 144 11.24 -4.28 -15.06
CA THR A 144 12.61 -4.39 -14.54
C THR A 144 13.54 -5.07 -15.54
N LYS A 145 13.08 -6.13 -16.22
CA LYS A 145 13.86 -6.80 -17.28
C LYS A 145 14.27 -5.83 -18.38
N LYS A 146 13.33 -5.02 -18.88
CA LYS A 146 13.60 -4.00 -19.91
C LYS A 146 14.56 -2.92 -19.41
N GLU A 147 14.39 -2.47 -18.17
CA GLU A 147 15.29 -1.50 -17.53
C GLU A 147 16.72 -2.05 -17.42
N LEU A 148 16.88 -3.32 -17.06
CA LEU A 148 18.18 -3.98 -16.96
C LEU A 148 18.82 -4.23 -18.34
N GLU A 149 18.06 -4.68 -19.34
CA GLU A 149 18.56 -4.81 -20.72
C GLU A 149 19.11 -3.47 -21.23
N PHE A 150 18.38 -2.38 -20.97
CA PHE A 150 18.83 -1.05 -21.38
C PHE A 150 20.07 -0.58 -20.63
N ALA A 151 20.15 -0.83 -19.32
CA ALA A 151 21.28 -0.37 -18.54
C ALA A 151 22.55 -1.19 -18.80
N LEU A 152 22.41 -2.49 -19.10
CA LEU A 152 23.51 -3.34 -19.56
C LEU A 152 24.03 -2.91 -20.94
N ASP A 153 23.14 -2.60 -21.89
CA ASP A 153 23.51 -2.08 -23.22
C ASP A 153 24.44 -0.86 -23.10
N LEU A 154 24.03 0.12 -22.28
CA LEU A 154 24.82 1.34 -22.03
C LEU A 154 26.15 1.01 -21.33
N GLY A 155 26.11 0.21 -20.27
CA GLY A 155 27.29 -0.09 -19.46
C GLY A 155 28.37 -0.89 -20.17
N LEU A 156 27.97 -1.87 -20.98
CA LEU A 156 28.88 -2.69 -21.77
C LEU A 156 29.51 -1.87 -22.91
N SER A 157 28.76 -0.95 -23.53
CA SER A 157 29.31 -0.05 -24.56
C SER A 157 30.40 0.90 -24.04
N GLU A 158 30.36 1.23 -22.75
CA GLU A 158 31.31 2.11 -22.07
C GLU A 158 32.48 1.33 -21.43
N GLY A 159 32.57 0.00 -21.61
CA GLY A 159 33.66 -0.84 -21.10
C GLY A 159 33.74 -0.94 -19.57
N LYS A 160 32.61 -0.77 -18.86
CA LYS A 160 32.59 -0.73 -17.39
C LYS A 160 32.83 -2.08 -16.74
N SER A 161 33.44 -2.07 -15.56
CA SER A 161 33.53 -3.27 -14.71
C SER A 161 32.16 -3.66 -14.14
N ALA A 162 32.04 -4.91 -13.69
CA ALA A 162 30.84 -5.45 -13.05
C ALA A 162 30.34 -4.58 -11.90
N GLN A 163 31.26 -4.22 -11.02
CA GLN A 163 30.97 -3.50 -9.80
C GLN A 163 30.53 -2.06 -10.11
N GLN A 164 31.17 -1.43 -11.10
CA GLN A 164 30.78 -0.10 -11.55
C GLN A 164 29.38 -0.12 -12.17
N LEU A 165 29.11 -1.09 -13.06
CA LEU A 165 27.84 -1.23 -13.74
C LEU A 165 26.70 -1.52 -12.75
N ALA A 166 26.87 -2.49 -11.85
CA ALA A 166 25.88 -2.81 -10.83
C ALA A 166 25.54 -1.60 -9.95
N ARG A 167 26.56 -0.85 -9.51
CA ARG A 167 26.36 0.38 -8.70
C ARG A 167 25.57 1.44 -9.47
N GLU A 168 25.86 1.63 -10.75
CA GLU A 168 25.11 2.58 -11.57
C GLU A 168 23.67 2.14 -11.81
N ILE A 169 23.45 0.86 -12.14
CA ILE A 169 22.10 0.31 -12.35
C ILE A 169 21.24 0.47 -11.10
N LYS A 170 21.78 0.18 -9.91
CA LYS A 170 21.05 0.42 -8.64
C LYS A 170 20.65 1.89 -8.48
N LYS A 171 21.52 2.82 -8.87
CA LYS A 171 21.21 4.25 -8.86
C LYS A 171 20.10 4.59 -9.85
N TYR A 172 20.10 3.98 -11.03
CA TYR A 172 19.07 4.17 -12.06
C TYR A 172 17.71 3.60 -11.66
N LEU A 173 17.68 2.44 -11.01
CA LEU A 173 16.44 1.89 -10.48
C LEU A 173 15.83 2.79 -9.41
N ARG A 174 16.64 3.57 -8.67
CA ARG A 174 16.12 4.59 -7.74
C ARG A 174 15.74 5.89 -8.45
N GLU A 175 16.54 6.31 -9.43
CA GLU A 175 16.40 7.57 -10.15
C GLU A 175 16.41 7.32 -11.67
N PRO A 176 15.28 6.87 -12.24
CA PRO A 176 15.23 6.37 -13.62
C PRO A 176 15.60 7.45 -14.65
N ASP A 177 15.27 8.71 -14.36
CA ASP A 177 15.58 9.85 -15.25
C ASP A 177 17.09 10.04 -15.49
N ARG A 178 17.96 9.57 -14.58
CA ARG A 178 19.42 9.65 -14.76
C ARG A 178 19.93 8.70 -15.82
N LEU A 179 19.32 7.52 -15.96
CA LEU A 179 19.70 6.54 -16.97
C LEU A 179 19.39 7.04 -18.38
N TYR A 180 18.23 7.67 -18.51
CA TYR A 180 17.70 8.09 -19.80
C TYR A 180 18.38 9.32 -20.39
N ARG A 181 18.99 10.19 -19.57
CA ARG A 181 19.66 11.44 -20.00
C ARG A 181 21.14 11.30 -20.36
N ARG A 182 21.73 10.11 -20.27
CA ARG A 182 23.21 9.94 -20.32
C ARG A 182 23.84 9.88 -21.72
N VAL A 183 23.09 9.86 -22.81
CA VAL A 183 23.69 9.77 -24.15
C VAL A 183 24.16 11.15 -24.61
N ARG A 184 25.47 11.35 -24.74
CA ARG A 184 26.00 12.60 -25.32
C ARG A 184 25.79 12.59 -26.83
N ASP A 185 25.29 13.69 -27.38
CA ASP A 185 25.26 13.88 -28.82
C ASP A 185 26.66 14.23 -29.38
N LYS A 186 26.75 14.37 -30.71
CA LYS A 186 27.97 14.77 -31.43
C LYS A 186 28.56 16.12 -30.98
N HIS A 187 27.84 16.91 -30.19
CA HIS A 187 28.27 18.20 -29.64
C HIS A 187 28.54 18.12 -28.14
N GLY A 188 28.52 16.91 -27.55
CA GLY A 188 28.79 16.68 -26.13
C GLY A 188 27.61 16.95 -25.20
N ASN A 189 26.43 17.31 -25.71
CA ASN A 189 25.24 17.60 -24.92
C ASN A 189 24.51 16.32 -24.50
N LEU A 190 23.99 16.30 -23.27
CA LEU A 190 23.19 15.18 -22.77
C LEU A 190 21.83 15.13 -23.48
N THR A 191 21.59 14.04 -24.20
CA THR A 191 20.36 13.76 -24.94
C THR A 191 19.73 12.44 -24.50
N LEU A 192 18.41 12.33 -24.68
CA LEU A 192 17.70 11.07 -24.44
C LEU A 192 18.17 10.02 -25.47
N SER A 193 18.57 8.84 -25.00
CA SER A 193 18.85 7.70 -25.90
C SER A 193 17.62 7.38 -26.78
N LYS A 194 17.82 6.74 -27.95
CA LYS A 194 16.69 6.30 -28.80
C LYS A 194 15.69 5.44 -28.01
N ASN A 195 16.18 4.62 -27.09
CA ASN A 195 15.36 3.78 -26.21
C ASN A 195 14.69 4.56 -25.07
N ALA A 196 15.35 5.59 -24.54
CA ALA A 196 14.78 6.51 -23.57
C ALA A 196 13.56 7.27 -24.11
N LYS A 197 13.63 7.64 -25.39
CA LYS A 197 12.51 8.27 -26.10
C LYS A 197 11.35 7.29 -26.33
N ALA A 198 11.66 6.01 -26.52
CA ALA A 198 10.68 4.94 -26.73
C ALA A 198 10.04 4.45 -25.41
N TYR A 199 10.75 4.53 -24.27
CA TYR A 199 10.25 4.07 -22.98
C TYR A 199 9.23 5.06 -22.38
N LYS A 200 7.95 4.73 -22.54
CA LYS A 200 6.82 5.47 -21.98
C LYS A 200 6.01 4.52 -21.07
N PRO A 201 6.20 4.55 -19.74
CA PRO A 201 5.52 3.63 -18.82
C PRO A 201 3.99 3.84 -18.75
N GLY A 202 3.48 4.95 -19.31
CA GLY A 202 2.07 5.31 -19.27
C GLY A 202 1.74 6.29 -18.15
N GLN A 203 0.50 6.76 -18.12
CA GLN A 203 0.02 7.73 -17.13
C GLN A 203 -0.12 7.04 -15.75
N GLY A 204 0.41 7.66 -14.69
CA GLY A 204 0.29 7.15 -13.32
C GLY A 204 1.21 5.98 -12.96
N VAL A 205 2.15 5.61 -13.83
CA VAL A 205 3.15 4.56 -13.60
C VAL A 205 4.53 5.21 -13.49
N TYR A 206 5.27 4.89 -12.43
CA TYR A 206 6.64 5.40 -12.31
C TYR A 206 7.50 4.82 -13.43
N ARG A 207 8.49 5.59 -13.90
CA ARG A 207 9.51 5.07 -14.83
C ARG A 207 10.38 3.99 -14.21
N SER A 208 10.50 3.98 -12.87
CA SER A 208 11.29 3.00 -12.14
C SER A 208 10.40 1.85 -11.69
N SER A 209 10.78 0.63 -12.07
CA SER A 209 10.11 -0.58 -11.63
C SER A 209 10.25 -0.79 -10.11
N MET A 210 11.36 -0.35 -9.53
CA MET A 210 11.58 -0.34 -8.07
C MET A 210 10.60 0.59 -7.35
N ALA A 211 10.41 1.81 -7.84
CA ALA A 211 9.45 2.76 -7.28
C ALA A 211 8.00 2.24 -7.41
N ASN A 212 7.67 1.58 -8.51
CA ASN A 212 6.38 0.91 -8.65
C ASN A 212 6.18 -0.23 -7.64
N ALA A 213 7.21 -1.05 -7.40
CA ALA A 213 7.16 -2.11 -6.39
C ALA A 213 7.02 -1.56 -4.98
N VAL A 214 7.82 -0.55 -4.61
CA VAL A 214 7.73 0.14 -3.32
C VAL A 214 6.34 0.74 -3.12
N ARG A 215 5.78 1.41 -4.14
CA ARG A 215 4.41 1.92 -4.09
C ARG A 215 3.42 0.79 -3.87
N LEU A 216 3.45 -0.27 -4.69
CA LEU A 216 2.52 -1.39 -4.58
C LEU A 216 2.55 -2.01 -3.18
N THR A 217 3.74 -2.31 -2.66
CA THR A 217 3.90 -2.86 -1.31
C THR A 217 3.36 -1.90 -0.25
N LYS A 218 3.67 -0.60 -0.32
CA LYS A 218 3.16 0.40 0.64
C LYS A 218 1.63 0.46 0.63
N GLU A 219 1.02 0.53 -0.55
CA GLU A 219 -0.43 0.61 -0.69
C GLU A 219 -1.11 -0.66 -0.16
N GLU A 220 -0.69 -1.84 -0.60
CA GLU A 220 -1.33 -3.09 -0.17
C GLU A 220 -1.24 -3.28 1.35
N ASN A 221 -0.12 -2.91 1.98
CA ASN A 221 0.02 -2.96 3.44
C ASN A 221 -0.92 -1.98 4.15
N ASN A 222 -1.02 -0.75 3.66
CA ASN A 222 -1.93 0.24 4.24
C ASN A 222 -3.40 -0.16 4.07
N LEU A 223 -3.76 -0.67 2.90
CA LEU A 223 -5.11 -1.19 2.62
C LEU A 223 -5.43 -2.38 3.53
N ALA A 224 -4.53 -3.35 3.69
CA ALA A 224 -4.74 -4.50 4.56
C ALA A 224 -5.00 -4.09 6.02
N TYR A 225 -4.20 -3.15 6.54
CA TYR A 225 -4.37 -2.60 7.88
C TYR A 225 -5.74 -1.92 8.04
N ARG A 226 -6.13 -1.07 7.07
CA ARG A 226 -7.39 -0.32 7.12
C ARG A 226 -8.62 -1.20 6.93
N GLU A 227 -8.52 -2.24 6.10
CA GLU A 227 -9.60 -3.20 5.84
C GLU A 227 -9.87 -4.04 7.08
N SER A 228 -8.83 -4.59 7.71
CA SER A 228 -8.94 -5.30 8.99
C SER A 228 -9.63 -4.41 10.04
N ASP A 229 -9.12 -3.19 10.22
CA ASP A 229 -9.68 -2.22 11.17
C ASP A 229 -11.15 -1.86 10.83
N GLN A 230 -11.52 -1.76 9.54
CA GLN A 230 -12.91 -1.49 9.12
C GLN A 230 -13.83 -2.66 9.47
N LEU A 231 -13.43 -3.90 9.20
CA LEU A 231 -14.24 -5.09 9.51
C LEU A 231 -14.51 -5.18 11.02
N ARG A 232 -13.49 -4.93 11.83
CA ARG A 232 -13.61 -4.94 13.30
C ARG A 232 -14.50 -3.82 13.81
N ILE A 233 -14.43 -2.64 13.19
CA ILE A 233 -15.37 -1.54 13.44
C ILE A 233 -16.80 -1.98 13.13
N MET A 234 -17.05 -2.53 11.94
CA MET A 234 -18.38 -2.96 11.51
C MET A 234 -19.00 -4.01 12.44
N GLN A 235 -18.19 -4.94 12.95
CA GLN A 235 -18.62 -6.03 13.82
C GLN A 235 -18.91 -5.60 15.27
N ASN A 236 -18.47 -4.42 15.71
CA ASN A 236 -18.59 -3.99 17.09
C ASN A 236 -19.68 -2.91 17.26
N ASN A 237 -20.80 -3.25 17.92
CA ASN A 237 -21.92 -2.32 18.14
C ASN A 237 -21.63 -1.17 19.11
N ASP A 238 -20.58 -1.29 19.93
CA ASP A 238 -20.15 -0.18 20.79
C ASP A 238 -19.50 0.94 20.00
N ILE A 239 -19.06 0.68 18.76
CA ILE A 239 -18.52 1.69 17.86
C ILE A 239 -19.67 2.29 17.05
N VAL A 240 -19.78 3.61 17.11
CA VAL A 240 -20.90 4.40 16.56
C VAL A 240 -20.49 5.31 15.40
N GLY A 241 -19.20 5.31 15.07
CA GLY A 241 -18.60 6.01 13.96
C GLY A 241 -17.10 6.16 14.20
N TYR A 242 -16.45 7.06 13.46
CA TYR A 242 -15.03 7.31 13.68
C TYR A 242 -14.61 8.70 13.20
N ARG A 243 -13.52 9.19 13.78
CA ARG A 243 -12.86 10.43 13.42
C ARG A 243 -11.64 10.14 12.56
N ILE A 244 -11.55 10.82 11.42
CA ILE A 244 -10.35 10.84 10.57
C ILE A 244 -9.56 12.10 10.88
N GLU A 245 -8.28 11.92 11.19
CA GLU A 245 -7.35 13.02 11.47
C GLU A 245 -6.06 12.91 10.66
N LEU A 246 -5.43 14.07 10.47
CA LEU A 246 -4.11 14.16 9.87
C LEU A 246 -3.08 13.46 10.74
N SER A 247 -2.10 12.83 10.09
CA SER A 247 -0.91 12.37 10.80
C SER A 247 -0.04 13.55 11.21
N ASN A 248 0.69 13.45 12.32
CA ASN A 248 1.77 14.39 12.66
C ASN A 248 2.87 14.50 11.59
N ARG A 249 2.89 13.60 10.59
CA ARG A 249 3.80 13.65 9.43
C ARG A 249 3.20 14.38 8.21
N HIS A 250 1.96 14.85 8.29
CA HIS A 250 1.32 15.63 7.24
C HIS A 250 1.95 17.03 7.20
N LYS A 251 2.56 17.40 6.07
CA LYS A 251 3.29 18.66 5.92
C LYS A 251 2.83 19.50 4.72
N ILE A 252 2.17 18.87 3.76
CA ILE A 252 1.76 19.48 2.50
C ILE A 252 0.26 19.43 2.50
N VAL A 253 -0.37 20.59 2.33
CA VAL A 253 -1.83 20.67 2.25
C VAL A 253 -2.32 19.88 1.05
N ASP A 254 -3.25 18.96 1.28
CA ASP A 254 -3.92 18.16 0.26
C ASP A 254 -5.36 17.82 0.68
N ILE A 255 -6.01 16.94 -0.08
CA ILE A 255 -7.39 16.47 0.17
C ILE A 255 -7.63 15.99 1.61
N CYS A 256 -6.61 15.55 2.33
CA CYS A 256 -6.75 15.12 3.72
C CYS A 256 -7.12 16.27 4.66
N ASP A 257 -6.67 17.50 4.37
CA ASP A 257 -6.98 18.67 5.18
C ASP A 257 -8.46 19.03 5.08
N ASP A 258 -9.00 18.94 3.87
CA ASP A 258 -10.40 19.24 3.56
C ASP A 258 -11.34 18.17 4.11
N LEU A 259 -10.93 16.89 4.04
CA LEU A 259 -11.79 15.74 4.34
C LEU A 259 -11.60 15.14 5.74
N ARG A 260 -10.80 15.76 6.63
CA ARG A 260 -10.74 15.32 8.03
C ARG A 260 -12.08 15.60 8.73
N GLY A 261 -12.52 14.73 9.63
CA GLY A 261 -13.81 14.91 10.29
C GLY A 261 -14.38 13.64 10.92
N LEU A 262 -15.63 13.72 11.36
CA LEU A 262 -16.41 12.61 11.88
C LEU A 262 -17.16 11.93 10.73
N TYR A 263 -17.07 10.60 10.67
CA TYR A 263 -17.66 9.79 9.62
C TYR A 263 -18.52 8.67 10.22
N PRO A 264 -19.62 8.31 9.54
CA PRO A 264 -20.45 7.18 9.93
C PRO A 264 -19.68 5.88 9.95
N LYS A 265 -20.11 4.95 10.80
CA LYS A 265 -19.48 3.64 10.96
C LYS A 265 -19.35 2.85 9.65
N ASN A 266 -20.38 2.92 8.82
CA ASN A 266 -20.49 2.26 7.52
C ASN A 266 -19.81 3.01 6.37
N PHE A 267 -19.26 4.20 6.59
CA PHE A 267 -18.37 4.81 5.62
C PHE A 267 -17.11 3.93 5.52
N ILE A 268 -16.69 3.54 4.32
CA ILE A 268 -15.52 2.71 4.07
C ILE A 268 -14.36 3.62 3.72
N TRP A 269 -13.49 3.86 4.70
CA TRP A 269 -12.30 4.68 4.51
C TRP A 269 -11.00 3.86 4.53
N ARG A 270 -10.29 3.88 3.40
CA ARG A 270 -9.00 3.21 3.22
C ARG A 270 -7.82 4.19 3.07
N GLY A 271 -8.12 5.50 3.08
CA GLY A 271 -7.20 6.59 2.74
C GLY A 271 -7.81 7.49 1.67
N TRP A 272 -7.41 8.77 1.66
CA TRP A 272 -7.89 9.74 0.66
C TRP A 272 -7.07 9.72 -0.64
N HIS A 273 -5.82 9.30 -0.54
CA HIS A 273 -4.89 9.20 -1.66
C HIS A 273 -3.90 8.06 -1.42
N ILE A 274 -3.14 7.75 -2.46
CA ILE A 274 -2.08 6.74 -2.41
C ILE A 274 -1.09 7.14 -1.30
N GLY A 275 -0.83 6.21 -0.39
CA GLY A 275 0.15 6.36 0.67
C GLY A 275 -0.29 7.26 1.83
N CYS A 276 -1.59 7.52 1.93
CA CYS A 276 -2.20 8.33 3.00
C CYS A 276 -1.77 7.82 4.39
N MET A 277 -1.33 8.76 5.23
CA MET A 277 -0.83 8.48 6.58
C MET A 277 -1.82 8.87 7.69
N CYS A 278 -2.95 9.49 7.30
CA CYS A 278 -4.01 9.90 8.21
C CYS A 278 -4.47 8.75 9.11
N GLN A 279 -4.98 9.10 10.28
CA GLN A 279 -5.32 8.17 11.33
C GLN A 279 -6.83 8.13 11.54
N ARG A 280 -7.30 6.96 11.97
CA ARG A 280 -8.71 6.72 12.28
C ARG A 280 -8.84 6.38 13.76
N PHE A 281 -9.68 7.14 14.44
CA PHE A 281 -10.01 6.99 15.85
C PHE A 281 -11.49 6.63 15.98
N THR A 282 -11.80 5.50 16.59
CA THR A 282 -13.17 5.05 16.75
C THR A 282 -13.91 5.91 17.76
N VAL A 283 -15.13 6.32 17.41
CA VAL A 283 -16.07 6.94 18.35
C VAL A 283 -16.96 5.83 18.87
N ARG A 284 -17.15 5.79 20.19
CA ARG A 284 -17.90 4.72 20.86
C ARG A 284 -19.07 5.28 21.65
N LYS A 285 -19.99 4.38 22.00
CA LYS A 285 -21.01 4.58 23.03
C LYS A 285 -20.39 5.10 24.33
N THR A 286 -21.19 5.83 25.10
CA THR A 286 -20.77 6.29 26.43
C THR A 286 -20.55 5.10 27.36
N ASP A 287 -19.73 5.30 28.40
CA ASP A 287 -19.55 4.27 29.44
C ASP A 287 -20.90 3.87 30.05
N LYS A 288 -21.79 4.83 30.28
CA LYS A 288 -23.11 4.58 30.87
C LYS A 288 -23.95 3.66 29.99
N GLU A 289 -24.03 3.94 28.68
CA GLU A 289 -24.75 3.10 27.72
C GLU A 289 -24.21 1.67 27.73
N ILE A 290 -22.88 1.51 27.64
CA ILE A 290 -22.24 0.18 27.63
C ILE A 290 -22.51 -0.56 28.95
N ILE A 291 -22.39 0.11 30.09
CA ILE A 291 -22.66 -0.49 31.42
C ILE A 291 -24.12 -0.94 31.54
N ASP A 292 -25.07 -0.07 31.15
CA ASP A 292 -26.49 -0.36 31.21
C ASP A 292 -26.86 -1.54 30.29
N GLU A 293 -26.27 -1.59 29.09
CA GLU A 293 -26.46 -2.71 28.16
C GLU A 293 -25.90 -4.02 28.73
N ILE A 294 -24.67 -4.01 29.25
CA ILE A 294 -24.03 -5.20 29.85
C ILE A 294 -24.86 -5.71 31.04
N ASN A 295 -25.28 -4.82 31.96
CA ASN A 295 -26.04 -5.21 33.15
C ASN A 295 -27.43 -5.78 32.80
N LYS A 296 -27.99 -5.39 31.65
CA LYS A 296 -29.27 -5.91 31.14
C LYS A 296 -29.12 -7.08 30.17
N GLY A 297 -27.89 -7.50 29.85
CA GLY A 297 -27.62 -8.52 28.84
C GLY A 297 -28.03 -8.10 27.42
N LEU A 298 -27.99 -6.81 27.12
CA LEU A 298 -28.34 -6.24 25.82
C LEU A 298 -27.10 -5.96 24.97
N ASN A 299 -27.30 -5.89 23.65
CA ASN A 299 -26.31 -5.41 22.70
C ASN A 299 -27.05 -4.56 21.66
N LEU A 300 -27.27 -3.28 21.99
CA LEU A 300 -28.11 -2.39 21.20
C LEU A 300 -27.39 -1.89 19.95
N PRO A 301 -28.12 -1.56 18.88
CA PRO A 301 -27.52 -1.06 17.66
C PRO A 301 -26.90 0.35 17.89
N PRO A 302 -25.86 0.72 17.12
CA PRO A 302 -25.15 2.00 17.28
C PRO A 302 -26.04 3.25 17.24
N GLU A 303 -27.13 3.21 16.48
CA GLU A 303 -28.11 4.28 16.26
C GLU A 303 -28.80 4.75 17.55
N ARG A 304 -28.79 3.93 18.60
CA ARG A 304 -29.38 4.29 19.90
C ARG A 304 -28.47 5.15 20.77
N SER A 305 -27.21 5.31 20.40
CA SER A 305 -26.26 6.07 21.18
C SER A 305 -26.41 7.57 20.96
N GLU A 306 -26.21 8.35 22.01
CA GLU A 306 -26.08 9.81 21.88
C GLU A 306 -24.85 10.23 21.05
N ASN A 307 -23.83 9.37 20.96
CA ASN A 307 -22.62 9.61 20.17
C ASN A 307 -22.75 9.18 18.70
N TYR A 308 -23.94 8.77 18.25
CA TYR A 308 -24.13 8.23 16.91
C TYR A 308 -23.81 9.24 15.81
N ILE A 309 -22.98 8.82 14.85
CA ILE A 309 -22.61 9.63 13.69
C ILE A 309 -23.43 9.12 12.50
N SER A 310 -24.49 9.86 12.17
CA SER A 310 -25.47 9.47 11.15
C SER A 310 -25.06 9.81 9.72
N ASP A 311 -24.22 10.83 9.53
CA ASP A 311 -23.84 11.30 8.20
C ASP A 311 -22.37 11.77 8.14
N VAL A 312 -21.86 11.90 6.92
CA VAL A 312 -20.53 12.44 6.61
C VAL A 312 -20.43 13.92 6.97
N PRO A 313 -19.23 14.46 7.23
CA PRO A 313 -19.10 15.85 7.65
C PRO A 313 -19.45 16.79 6.49
N GLU A 314 -19.95 18.00 6.79
CA GLU A 314 -20.42 18.93 5.76
C GLU A 314 -19.32 19.27 4.74
N GLN A 315 -18.05 19.38 5.19
CA GLN A 315 -16.91 19.62 4.30
C GLN A 315 -16.74 18.53 3.24
N PHE A 316 -17.12 17.28 3.54
CA PHE A 316 -17.10 16.20 2.56
C PHE A 316 -18.10 16.46 1.43
N LYS A 317 -19.32 16.88 1.78
CA LYS A 317 -20.37 17.20 0.79
C LYS A 317 -19.96 18.39 -0.07
N THR A 318 -19.51 19.48 0.56
CA THR A 318 -18.97 20.65 -0.14
C THR A 318 -17.85 20.26 -1.11
N TYR A 319 -16.90 19.43 -0.67
CA TYR A 319 -15.81 18.98 -1.53
C TYR A 319 -16.32 18.17 -2.74
N MET A 320 -17.30 17.28 -2.54
CA MET A 320 -17.90 16.51 -3.64
C MET A 320 -18.58 17.43 -4.65
N ASP A 321 -19.34 18.43 -4.18
CA ASP A 321 -20.05 19.36 -5.04
C ASP A 321 -19.10 20.25 -5.85
N GLU A 322 -18.11 20.85 -5.19
CA GLU A 322 -17.12 21.73 -5.82
C GLU A 322 -16.25 21.01 -6.87
N ASN A 323 -16.03 19.71 -6.69
CA ASN A 323 -15.18 18.92 -7.58
C ASN A 323 -15.96 18.01 -8.54
N LYS A 324 -17.29 18.04 -8.52
CA LYS A 324 -18.17 17.18 -9.33
C LYS A 324 -17.80 17.22 -10.82
N ALA A 325 -17.68 18.41 -11.40
CA ALA A 325 -17.32 18.59 -12.81
C ALA A 325 -15.93 18.03 -13.16
N LYS A 326 -14.96 18.12 -12.23
CA LYS A 326 -13.62 17.55 -12.43
C LYS A 326 -13.67 16.02 -12.37
N MET A 327 -14.48 15.48 -11.45
CA MET A 327 -14.62 14.04 -11.21
C MET A 327 -15.32 13.30 -12.35
N GLU A 328 -16.23 13.95 -13.07
CA GLU A 328 -16.88 13.38 -14.27
C GLU A 328 -15.88 13.01 -15.37
N GLY A 329 -14.78 13.77 -15.48
CA GLY A 329 -13.71 13.50 -16.46
C GLY A 329 -12.72 12.39 -16.03
N TRP A 330 -12.86 11.81 -14.84
CA TRP A 330 -11.87 10.85 -14.33
C TRP A 330 -12.07 9.46 -14.92
N LYS A 331 -11.01 8.93 -15.54
CA LYS A 331 -10.97 7.54 -16.03
C LYS A 331 -11.11 6.51 -14.90
N THR A 332 -10.76 6.88 -13.67
CA THR A 332 -10.84 6.01 -12.50
C THR A 332 -11.14 6.86 -11.27
N GLN A 333 -12.25 6.56 -10.61
CA GLN A 333 -12.63 7.23 -9.38
C GLN A 333 -11.88 6.66 -8.16
N PRO A 334 -11.54 7.49 -7.16
CA PRO A 334 -10.98 7.04 -5.90
C PRO A 334 -11.86 6.01 -5.19
N SER A 335 -11.25 5.10 -4.44
CA SER A 335 -11.98 4.03 -3.73
C SER A 335 -13.01 4.60 -2.77
N PHE A 336 -12.67 5.64 -1.99
CA PHE A 336 -13.62 6.24 -1.05
C PHE A 336 -14.88 6.81 -1.73
N MET A 337 -14.87 7.10 -3.03
CA MET A 337 -16.09 7.47 -3.74
C MET A 337 -16.88 6.23 -4.16
N MET A 338 -16.18 5.24 -4.71
CA MET A 338 -16.78 4.01 -5.20
C MET A 338 -17.44 3.19 -4.08
N ASP A 339 -16.82 3.17 -2.91
CA ASP A 339 -17.27 2.39 -1.75
C ASP A 339 -18.39 3.10 -0.95
N ASN A 340 -18.61 4.41 -1.18
CA ASN A 340 -19.48 5.25 -0.35
C ASN A 340 -20.53 6.03 -1.15
N LYS A 341 -21.02 5.45 -2.26
CA LYS A 341 -21.99 6.11 -3.16
C LYS A 341 -23.24 6.64 -2.46
N GLY A 342 -23.67 6.03 -1.36
CA GLY A 342 -24.83 6.49 -0.58
C GLY A 342 -24.67 7.89 0.02
N TYR A 343 -23.42 8.34 0.20
CA TYR A 343 -23.05 9.63 0.78
C TYR A 343 -22.71 10.71 -0.26
N ILE A 344 -22.77 10.36 -1.54
CA ILE A 344 -22.41 11.22 -2.67
C ILE A 344 -23.67 11.32 -3.53
N LYS A 345 -24.56 12.25 -3.21
CA LYS A 345 -25.81 12.49 -3.96
C LYS A 345 -25.67 13.75 -4.80
#